data_AF-A0A1G6UHN2-F1
#
_entry.id   AF-A0A1G6UHN2-F1
#
_cell.length_a   1.000
_cell.length_b   1.000
_cell.length_c   1.000
_cell.angle_alpha   90.00
_cell.angle_beta   90.00
_cell.angle_gamma   90.00
#
_symmetry.space_group_name_H-M   'P 1'
#
loop_
_entity.id
_entity.type
_entity.pdbx_description
1 polymer ?
#
loop_
_entity_poly.entity_id
_entity_poly.type
_entity_poly.pdbx_seq_one_letter_code
_entity_poly.pdbx_strand_id
1 'polypeptide(L)' 'MLEVHRTHRARILNRSQVEDSLDRHGWSASKLWNVANYHSRQVWEDTG' A
#
# COMPACT_ATOMS: atom_id res chain seq x y z
N MET A 1 15.95 16.35 -21.76
CA MET A 1 14.64 15.70 -21.96
C MET A 1 14.11 15.39 -20.56
N LEU A 2 13.06 16.07 -20.10
CA LEU A 2 12.48 15.82 -18.78
C LEU A 2 11.80 14.44 -18.80
N GLU A 3 12.19 13.57 -17.86
CA GLU A 3 11.62 12.23 -17.74
C GLU A 3 10.22 12.34 -17.12
N VAL A 4 9.19 12.29 -17.97
CA VAL A 4 7.80 12.34 -17.54
C VAL A 4 7.37 10.93 -17.13
N HIS A 5 7.16 10.73 -15.82
CA HIS A 5 6.50 9.53 -15.32
C HIS A 5 5.05 9.51 -15.82
N ARG A 6 4.75 8.62 -16.77
CA ARG A 6 3.38 8.39 -17.21
C ARG A 6 2.72 7.38 -16.27
N THR A 7 1.50 7.67 -15.85
CA THR A 7 0.70 6.67 -15.13
C THR A 7 0.43 5.50 -16.05
N HIS A 8 0.99 4.33 -15.72
CA HIS A 8 0.72 3.09 -16.45
C HIS A 8 -0.55 2.44 -15.91
N ARG A 9 -1.58 2.35 -16.75
CA ARG A 9 -2.80 1.61 -16.44
C ARG A 9 -2.68 0.20 -17.01
N ALA A 10 -2.65 -0.80 -16.14
CA ALA A 10 -2.64 -2.21 -16.51
C ALA A 10 -3.87 -2.94 -15.94
N ARG A 11 -4.16 -4.13 -16.47
CA ARG A 11 -5.23 -5.02 -15.98
C ARG A 11 -4.65 -6.39 -15.67
N ILE A 12 -5.09 -6.99 -14.58
CA ILE A 12 -4.79 -8.39 -14.25
C ILE A 12 -5.74 -9.27 -15.05
N LEU A 13 -5.21 -10.04 -16.00
CA LEU A 13 -6.03 -10.85 -16.90
C LEU A 13 -6.52 -12.14 -16.23
N ASN A 14 -5.76 -12.68 -15.27
CA ASN A 14 -6.05 -13.91 -14.53
C ASN A 14 -6.50 -13.64 -13.09
N ARG A 15 -7.39 -12.64 -12.89
CA ARG A 15 -7.79 -12.18 -11.55
C ARG A 15 -8.23 -13.31 -10.62
N SER A 16 -9.05 -14.24 -11.09
CA SER A 16 -9.55 -15.37 -10.29
C SER A 16 -8.45 -16.30 -9.75
N GLN A 17 -7.26 -16.29 -10.36
CA GLN A 17 -6.13 -17.10 -9.89
C GLN A 17 -5.32 -16.40 -8.79
N VAL A 18 -5.44 -15.08 -8.65
CA VAL A 18 -4.59 -14.28 -7.79
C VAL A 18 -5.35 -13.48 -6.73
N GLU A 19 -6.67 -13.38 -6.83
CA GLU A 19 -7.49 -12.53 -5.96
C GLU A 19 -7.29 -12.85 -4.48
N ASP A 20 -7.40 -14.12 -4.07
CA ASP A 20 -7.21 -14.52 -2.67
C ASP A 20 -5.83 -14.17 -2.12
N SER A 21 -4.79 -14.35 -2.96
CA SER A 21 -3.43 -14.01 -2.56
C SER A 21 -3.25 -12.50 -2.42
N LEU A 22 -3.80 -11.72 -3.35
CA LEU A 22 -3.76 -10.26 -3.31
C LEU A 22 -4.56 -9.71 -2.12
N ASP A 23 -5.73 -10.25 -1.85
CA ASP A 23 -6.59 -9.83 -0.74
C ASP A 23 -5.93 -10.13 0.61
N ARG A 24 -5.31 -11.31 0.74
CA ARG A 24 -4.54 -11.65 1.95
C ARG A 24 -3.37 -10.71 2.17
N HIS A 25 -2.60 -10.40 1.12
CA HIS A 25 -1.50 -9.44 1.20
C HIS A 25 -2.01 -8.04 1.54
N GLY A 26 -3.10 -7.60 0.91
CA GLY A 26 -3.74 -6.32 1.20
C GLY A 26 -4.18 -6.21 2.65
N TRP A 27 -4.74 -7.27 3.22
CA TRP A 27 -5.12 -7.31 4.63
C TRP A 27 -3.89 -7.19 5.55
N SER A 28 -2.85 -7.99 5.32
CA SER A 28 -1.62 -7.90 6.13
C SER A 28 -0.94 -6.53 6.02
N ALA A 29 -0.85 -5.97 4.81
CA ALA A 29 -0.24 -4.67 4.57
C ALA A 29 -1.02 -3.53 5.23
N SER A 30 -2.37 -3.54 5.14
CA SER A 30 -3.20 -2.52 5.76
C SER A 30 -3.09 -2.50 7.28
N LYS A 31 -2.95 -3.68 7.92
CA LYS A 31 -2.70 -3.76 9.36
C LYS A 31 -1.36 -3.15 9.74
N LEU A 32 -0.30 -3.47 9.02
CA LEU A 32 1.03 -2.90 9.25
C LEU A 32 1.02 -1.38 9.07
N TRP A 33 0.38 -0.89 8.01
CA TRP A 33 0.23 0.54 7.76
C TRP A 33 -0.48 1.25 8.91
N ASN A 34 -1.61 0.71 9.38
CA ASN A 34 -2.37 1.33 10.47
C ASN A 34 -1.57 1.39 11.77
N VAL A 35 -0.87 0.31 12.13
CA VAL A 35 -0.03 0.28 13.34
C VAL A 35 1.13 1.26 13.23
N ALA A 36 1.83 1.26 12.09
CA ALA A 36 2.95 2.18 11.86
C ALA A 36 2.49 3.63 11.90
N ASN A 37 1.40 3.96 11.20
CA ASN A 37 0.86 5.32 11.15
C ASN A 37 0.36 5.80 12.52
N TYR A 38 -0.29 4.94 13.30
CA TYR A 38 -0.69 5.26 14.68
C TYR A 38 0.54 5.61 15.53
N HIS A 39 1.54 4.74 15.53
CA HIS A 39 2.76 4.94 16.33
C HIS A 39 3.54 6.19 15.88
N SER A 40 3.74 6.37 14.57
CA SER A 40 4.45 7.54 14.04
C SER A 40 3.76 8.86 14.41
N ARG A 41 2.42 8.87 14.47
CA ARG A 41 1.68 10.06 14.93
C ARG A 41 1.92 10.35 16.40
N GLN A 42 1.89 9.33 17.27
CA GLN A 42 2.18 9.54 18.69
C GLN A 42 3.58 10.11 18.90
N VAL A 43 4.59 9.51 18.24
CA VAL A 43 5.97 10.01 18.31
C VAL A 43 6.06 11.45 17.81
N TRP A 44 5.34 11.79 16.73
CA TRP A 44 5.31 13.16 16.24
C TRP A 44 4.71 14.15 17.25
N GLU A 45 3.57 13.82 17.87
CA GLU A 45 2.96 14.67 18.89
C GLU A 45 3.87 14.83 20.13
N ASP A 46 4.64 13.79 20.48
CA ASP A 46 5.55 13.81 21.64
C ASP A 46 6.87 14.55 21.37
N THR A 47 7.33 14.62 20.12
CA THR A 47 8.68 15.10 19.77
C THR A 47 8.71 16.29 18.80
N GLY A 48 7.54 16.73 18.31
CA GLY A 48 7.37 17.83 17.35
C GLY A 48 7.63 19.22 17.95
#